data_AF-A0A0M4N9I8-F1
#
_entry.id   AF-A0A0M4N9I8-F1
#
_cell.length_a   1.000
_cell.length_b   1.000
_cell.length_c   1.000
_cell.angle_alpha   90.00
_cell.angle_beta   90.00
_cell.angle_gamma   90.00
#
_symmetry.space_group_name_H-M   'P 1'
#
loop_
_entity.id
_entity.type
_entity.pdbx_description
1 polymer ?
#
loop_
_entity_poly.entity_id
_entity_poly.type
_entity_poly.pdbx_seq_one_letter_code
_entity_poly.pdbx_strand_id
1 'polypeptide(L)' 'MAGKNVERETLIVTSKVKAYIKSKGFMTSGDAIDGLNEKIHQLIDDAVKRTESNKRSTVRPTDF' A
#
# COMPACT_ATOMS: atom_id res chain seq x y z
N MET A 1 21.99 -13.07 1.95
CA MET A 1 20.97 -13.30 3.00
C MET A 1 19.63 -12.87 2.43
N ALA A 2 18.92 -13.77 1.75
CA ALA A 2 17.59 -13.47 1.23
C ALA A 2 16.63 -13.42 2.42
N GLY A 3 16.26 -12.21 2.83
CA GLY A 3 15.30 -11.99 3.90
C GLY A 3 13.99 -12.67 3.52
N LYS A 4 13.51 -13.56 4.40
CA LYS A 4 12.17 -14.15 4.33
C LYS A 4 11.17 -13.02 4.05
N ASN A 5 10.50 -13.08 2.90
CA ASN A 5 9.39 -12.21 2.57
C ASN A 5 8.28 -12.55 3.57
N VAL A 6 8.20 -11.79 4.66
CA VAL A 6 7.03 -11.85 5.53
C VAL A 6 5.92 -11.30 4.68
N GLU A 7 5.06 -12.17 4.14
CA GLU A 7 3.89 -11.74 3.39
C GLU A 7 3.08 -10.81 4.29
N ARG A 8 3.19 -9.51 4.03
CA ARG A 8 2.40 -8.50 4.71
C ARG A 8 0.97 -8.66 4.28
N GLU A 9 0.05 -8.50 5.23
CA GLU A 9 -1.38 -8.53 4.96
C GLU A 9 -1.72 -7.59 3.80
N THR A 10 -2.53 -8.10 2.86
CA THR A 10 -2.96 -7.33 1.70
C THR A 10 -4.04 -6.34 2.12
N LEU A 11 -3.73 -5.04 2.07
CA LEU A 11 -4.65 -3.96 2.45
C LEU A 11 -5.55 -3.50 1.30
N ILE A 12 -5.37 -4.08 0.11
CA ILE A 12 -6.02 -3.68 -1.13
C ILE A 12 -6.93 -4.77 -1.69
N VAL A 13 -8.02 -4.38 -2.34
CA VAL A 13 -8.87 -5.33 -3.07
C VAL A 13 -8.23 -5.64 -4.43
N THR A 14 -7.46 -6.72 -4.48
CA THR A 14 -6.68 -7.14 -5.66
C THR A 14 -7.49 -7.18 -6.96
N SER A 15 -8.74 -7.65 -6.91
CA SER A 15 -9.61 -7.70 -8.10
C SER A 15 -9.92 -6.31 -8.67
N LYS A 16 -10.13 -5.30 -7.81
CA LYS A 16 -10.38 -3.91 -8.24
C LYS A 16 -9.15 -3.28 -8.85
N VAL A 17 -7.98 -3.51 -8.26
CA VAL A 17 -6.70 -3.02 -8.79
C VAL A 17 -6.44 -3.60 -10.18
N LYS A 18 -6.54 -4.93 -10.33
CA LYS A 18 -6.36 -5.60 -11.62
C LYS A 18 -7.37 -5.12 -12.67
N ALA A 19 -8.64 -4.96 -12.29
CA ALA A 19 -9.67 -4.44 -13.19
C ALA A 19 -9.36 -3.00 -13.64
N TYR A 20 -8.89 -2.14 -12.73
CA TYR A 20 -8.50 -0.77 -13.05
C TYR A 20 -7.31 -0.72 -14.02
N ILE A 21 -6.25 -1.49 -13.77
CA ILE A 21 -5.09 -1.59 -14.67
C ILE A 21 -5.53 -2.09 -16.06
N LYS A 22 -6.36 -3.14 -16.10
CA LYS A 22 -6.91 -3.68 -17.36
C LYS A 22 -7.76 -2.68 -18.12
N SER A 23 -8.55 -1.84 -17.43
CA SER A 23 -9.36 -0.78 -18.05
C SER A 23 -8.52 0.28 -18.78
N LYS A 24 -7.22 0.38 -18.45
CA LYS A 24 -6.25 1.26 -19.09
C LYS A 24 -5.49 0.58 -20.24
N GLY A 25 -5.82 -0.66 -20.59
CA GLY A 25 -5.16 -1.43 -21.66
C GLY A 25 -3.87 -2.12 -21.24
N PHE A 26 -3.57 -2.19 -19.95
CA PHE A 26 -2.37 -2.82 -19.41
C PHE A 26 -2.67 -4.16 -18.73
N MET A 27 -1.64 -4.99 -18.60
CA MET A 27 -1.68 -6.25 -17.84
C MET A 27 -1.00 -6.06 -16.49
N THR A 28 -1.34 -6.90 -15.51
CA THR A 28 -0.74 -6.90 -14.16
C THR A 28 0.15 -8.14 -14.03
N SER A 29 1.42 -7.95 -13.68
CA SER A 29 2.33 -9.06 -13.37
C SER A 29 1.93 -9.76 -12.06
N GLY A 30 2.47 -10.95 -11.82
CA GLY A 30 2.17 -11.73 -10.62
C GLY A 30 2.57 -11.03 -9.31
N ASP A 31 3.69 -10.32 -9.34
CA ASP A 31 4.33 -9.61 -8.23
C ASP A 31 3.90 -8.14 -8.07
N ALA A 32 3.18 -7.57 -9.04
CA ALA A 32 2.77 -6.15 -8.99
C ALA A 32 1.85 -5.84 -7.80
N ILE A 33 1.06 -6.81 -7.34
CA ILE A 33 0.16 -6.64 -6.20
C ILE A 33 0.95 -6.56 -4.90
N ASP A 34 2.00 -7.37 -4.75
CA ASP A 34 2.86 -7.38 -3.58
C ASP A 34 3.62 -6.06 -3.47
N GLY A 35 4.20 -5.60 -4.60
CA GLY A 35 4.89 -4.32 -4.66
C GLY A 35 3.97 -3.13 -4.39
N LEU A 36 2.73 -3.15 -4.89
CA LEU A 36 1.74 -2.12 -4.56
C LEU A 36 1.37 -2.17 -3.07
N ASN A 37 1.16 -3.36 -2.51
CA ASN A 37 0.81 -3.52 -1.11
C ASN A 37 1.91 -2.96 -0.20
N GLU A 38 3.18 -3.23 -0.52
CA GLU A 38 4.32 -2.67 0.21
C GLU A 38 4.31 -1.13 0.18
N LYS A 39 3.99 -0.53 -0.98
CA LYS A 39 3.87 0.93 -1.09
C LYS A 39 2.73 1.50 -0.26
N ILE A 40 1.59 0.81 -0.17
CA ILE A 40 0.47 1.21 0.68
C ILE A 40 0.87 1.15 2.17
N HIS A 41 1.58 0.11 2.60
CA HIS A 41 2.12 0.03 3.96
C HIS A 41 3.07 1.20 4.26
N GLN A 42 4.02 1.49 3.37
CA GLN A 42 4.94 2.63 3.52
C GLN A 42 4.19 3.97 3.65
N LEU A 43 3.18 4.18 2.80
CA LEU A 43 2.36 5.38 2.81
C LEU A 43 1.58 5.54 4.13
N ILE A 44 1.01 4.45 4.65
CA ILE A 44 0.28 4.46 5.93
C ILE A 44 1.24 4.70 7.10
N ASP A 45 2.40 4.04 7.12
CA ASP A 45 3.41 4.21 8.17
C ASP A 45 3.86 5.67 8.26
N ASP A 46 4.08 6.32 7.12
CA ASP A 46 4.50 7.73 7.09
C ASP A 46 3.37 8.68 7.53
N ALA A 47 2.12 8.40 7.14
CA ALA A 47 0.96 9.13 7.62
C ALA A 47 0.76 8.99 9.14
N VAL A 48 0.98 7.80 9.70
CA VAL A 48 0.94 7.55 11.15
C VAL A 48 2.05 8.33 11.86
N LYS A 49 3.29 8.29 11.38
CA LYS A 49 4.40 9.08 11.95
C LYS A 49 4.10 10.57 11.94
N ARG A 50 3.53 11.09 10.85
CA ARG A 50 3.13 12.50 10.76
C ARG A 50 1.97 12.85 11.70
N THR A 51 1.04 11.91 11.89
CA THR A 51 -0.06 12.07 12.84
C THR A 51 0.47 12.16 14.27
N GLU A 52 1.40 11.26 14.62
CA GLU A 52 2.07 11.21 15.92
C GLU A 52 2.92 12.46 16.18
N SER A 53 3.69 12.94 15.19
CA SER A 53 4.51 14.15 15.32
C SER A 53 3.67 15.41 15.58
N ASN A 54 2.42 15.41 15.12
CA ASN A 54 1.43 16.45 15.41
C ASN A 54 0.62 16.20 16.68
N LYS A 55 1.02 15.24 17.53
CA LYS A 55 0.37 14.86 18.80
C LYS A 55 -1.10 14.48 18.63
N ARG A 56 -1.45 13.87 17.49
CA ARG A 56 -2.79 13.37 17.19
C ARG A 56 -2.79 11.84 17.20
N SER A 57 -3.95 11.25 17.41
CA SER A 57 -4.21 9.81 17.25
C SER A 57 -5.15 9.50 16.08
N THR A 58 -5.60 10.54 15.35
CA THR A 58 -6.46 10.42 14.18
C THR A 58 -5.71 10.87 12.94
N VAL A 59 -5.48 9.93 12.03
CA VAL A 59 -4.90 10.18 10.70
C VAL A 59 -5.88 10.99 9.87
N ARG A 60 -5.37 12.01 9.19
CA ARG A 60 -6.14 12.93 8.34
C ARG A 60 -5.67 12.84 6.88
N PRO A 61 -6.47 13.32 5.92
CA PRO A 61 -6.04 13.41 4.52
C PRO A 61 -4.71 14.17 4.33
N THR A 62 -4.43 15.15 5.19
CA THR A 62 -3.18 15.94 5.15
C THR A 62 -1.94 15.20 5.64
N ASP A 63 -2.11 14.01 6.23
CA ASP A 63 -1.00 13.22 6.75
C ASP A 63 -0.40 12.29 5.67
N PHE A 64 -1.18 11.94 4.65
CA PHE A 64 -0.76 11.14 3.49
C PHE A 64 0.01 11.97 2.46
#